data_AF-A0A150ANA7-F1
#
_entry.id   AF-A0A150ANA7-F1
#
_cell.length_a   1.000
_cell.length_b   1.000
_cell.length_c   1.000
_cell.angle_alpha   90.00
_cell.angle_beta   90.00
_cell.angle_gamma   90.00
#
_symmetry.space_group_name_H-M   'P 1'
#
loop_
_entity.id
_entity.type
_entity.pdbx_description
1 polymer ?
#
loop_
_entity_poly.entity_id
_entity_poly.type
_entity_poly.pdbx_seq_one_letter_code
_entity_poly.pdbx_strand_id
1 'polypeptide(L)'
;MYKYNRAKRLVVYGEWAPKGKKHHLLNGIIGKWEKGIVQVGHGTIGDSIYSGSSQTIEAWGLLLEKDKLEMFTSEWRQQTVRLHEIWETLDQIMEPDLIRFKTDWWPKKADPIVGENGYEQANFYVSSSLNPQLKNLFDTPHPDIEDDIIKLWRQQLSGEKKYETCRFISLIKDSSFDECNDMFKNLPKVEPFLAKLKTFYEDMAYEDGYLLKKEGDQMFGYVIPKSENQISHSEVEVLVKNDISQKATLLKNKRNLKGSKFLNGIMFKIEENPDDNLKNAWPGDYMETINDILSSSIRNNNKQDWFYDVNEACYGIAANFTITNYLMSGYSRLKYDFDIPYLIWKGGWEYKIIDNTCYILRK
;
A
#
# COMPACT_ATOMS: atom_id res chain seq x y z
N MET A 1 1.53 -3.85 6.86
CA MET A 1 1.17 -4.96 7.77
C MET A 1 0.55 -6.05 6.92
N TYR A 2 1.31 -7.12 6.62
CA TYR A 2 1.00 -8.07 5.56
C TYR A 2 -0.12 -9.06 5.96
N LYS A 3 -1.26 -9.01 5.24
CA LYS A 3 -2.35 -9.99 5.38
C LYS A 3 -2.60 -10.78 4.10
N TYR A 4 -1.57 -11.50 3.67
CA TYR A 4 -1.82 -12.91 3.44
C TYR A 4 -2.06 -13.54 4.82
N ASN A 5 -3.31 -13.81 5.19
CA ASN A 5 -3.58 -14.57 6.41
C ASN A 5 -3.29 -16.07 6.20
N ARG A 6 -2.02 -16.38 5.94
CA ARG A 6 -1.48 -17.75 5.92
C ARG A 6 -1.17 -18.27 7.32
N ALA A 7 -1.58 -17.55 8.38
CA ALA A 7 -1.41 -18.06 9.73
C ALA A 7 -2.22 -19.36 9.82
N LYS A 8 -1.54 -20.44 10.15
CA LYS A 8 -2.15 -21.78 10.25
C LYS A 8 -2.67 -22.06 11.65
N ARG A 9 -2.68 -21.04 12.52
CA ARG A 9 -2.93 -21.22 13.94
C ARG A 9 -3.89 -20.18 14.48
N LEU A 10 -4.87 -20.64 15.24
CA LEU A 10 -5.73 -19.82 16.09
C LEU A 10 -5.27 -19.99 17.54
N VAL A 11 -5.02 -18.90 18.26
CA VAL A 11 -4.74 -18.92 19.69
C VAL A 11 -5.99 -18.46 20.44
N VAL A 12 -6.43 -19.28 21.40
CA VAL A 12 -7.57 -19.03 22.29
C VAL A 12 -7.18 -19.20 23.75
N TYR A 13 -7.93 -18.58 24.64
CA TYR A 13 -7.73 -18.61 26.09
C TYR A 13 -9.09 -18.36 26.78
N GLY A 14 -9.16 -18.48 28.10
CA GLY A 14 -10.36 -18.19 28.88
C GLY A 14 -11.59 -18.99 28.45
N GLU A 15 -12.70 -18.32 28.15
CA GLU A 15 -13.97 -18.97 27.77
C GLU A 15 -13.89 -19.76 26.44
N TRP A 16 -12.90 -19.46 25.59
CA TRP A 16 -12.71 -20.09 24.27
C TRP A 16 -11.70 -21.24 24.29
N ALA A 17 -10.87 -21.34 25.35
CA ALA A 17 -9.95 -22.47 25.54
C ALA A 17 -10.69 -23.78 25.81
N PRO A 18 -10.06 -24.96 25.57
CA PRO A 18 -10.61 -26.25 25.98
C PRO A 18 -11.11 -26.23 27.44
N LYS A 19 -12.34 -26.74 27.63
CA LYS A 19 -13.13 -26.68 28.89
C LYS A 19 -13.75 -25.31 29.23
N GLY A 20 -13.50 -24.28 28.43
CA GLY A 20 -14.20 -23.00 28.51
C GLY A 20 -15.64 -23.10 28.01
N LYS A 21 -16.51 -22.20 28.48
CA LYS A 21 -17.95 -22.22 28.20
C LYS A 21 -18.27 -22.10 26.70
N LYS A 22 -17.47 -21.36 25.94
CA LYS A 22 -17.66 -21.09 24.51
C LYS A 22 -16.88 -22.04 23.61
N HIS A 23 -16.02 -22.89 24.17
CA HIS A 23 -15.18 -23.81 23.40
C HIS A 23 -15.97 -24.74 22.47
N HIS A 24 -17.17 -25.13 22.87
CA HIS A 24 -18.04 -26.01 22.09
C HIS A 24 -18.37 -25.45 20.70
N LEU A 25 -18.32 -24.12 20.53
CA LEU A 25 -18.53 -23.45 19.24
C LEU A 25 -17.39 -23.74 18.24
N LEU A 26 -16.22 -24.17 18.72
CA LEU A 26 -15.05 -24.48 17.91
C LEU A 26 -14.96 -25.98 17.53
N ASN A 27 -15.90 -26.81 18.00
CA ASN A 27 -15.85 -28.26 17.79
C ASN A 27 -15.90 -28.69 16.32
N GLY A 28 -16.49 -27.86 15.45
CA GLY A 28 -16.57 -28.11 14.00
C GLY A 28 -15.29 -27.78 13.23
N ILE A 29 -14.31 -27.13 13.88
CA ILE A 29 -13.08 -26.68 13.22
C ILE A 29 -12.04 -27.80 13.30
N ILE A 30 -11.63 -28.30 12.12
CA ILE A 30 -10.61 -29.34 12.03
C ILE A 30 -9.24 -28.73 12.35
N GLY A 31 -8.52 -29.35 13.28
CA GLY A 31 -7.15 -28.99 13.61
C GLY A 31 -6.61 -29.76 14.81
N LYS A 32 -5.37 -29.43 15.20
CA LYS A 32 -4.70 -30.01 16.35
C LYS A 32 -4.52 -28.98 17.46
N TRP A 33 -5.11 -29.26 18.62
CA TRP A 33 -4.97 -28.44 19.81
C TRP A 33 -3.62 -28.66 20.51
N GLU A 34 -2.96 -27.57 20.87
CA GLU A 34 -1.69 -27.56 21.59
C GLU A 34 -1.73 -26.53 22.72
N LYS A 35 -1.24 -26.92 23.90
CA LYS A 35 -1.22 -26.03 25.07
C LYS A 35 -0.01 -25.10 25.03
N GLY A 36 -0.21 -23.84 25.37
CA GLY A 36 0.80 -22.78 25.38
C GLY A 36 0.58 -21.75 26.50
N ILE A 37 1.35 -20.67 26.43
CA ILE A 37 1.24 -19.51 27.32
C ILE A 37 1.28 -18.23 26.49
N VAL A 38 0.61 -17.17 26.95
CA VAL A 38 0.61 -15.83 26.33
C VAL A 38 0.89 -14.80 27.42
N GLN A 39 1.72 -13.80 27.11
CA GLN A 39 1.95 -12.65 27.97
C GLN A 39 0.92 -11.55 27.67
N VAL A 40 0.30 -10.99 28.71
CA VAL A 40 -0.73 -9.95 28.63
C VAL A 40 -0.40 -8.80 29.59
N GLY A 41 -0.77 -7.54 29.28
CA GLY A 41 -0.72 -6.39 30.22
C GLY A 41 0.60 -5.59 30.29
N HIS A 42 1.41 -5.54 29.21
CA HIS A 42 2.73 -4.90 29.14
C HIS A 42 2.95 -3.94 27.95
N GLY A 43 1.90 -3.43 27.32
CA GLY A 43 1.93 -2.85 25.98
C GLY A 43 2.14 -3.90 24.87
N THR A 44 1.91 -5.17 25.18
CA THR A 44 2.12 -6.32 24.29
C THR A 44 0.84 -6.66 23.51
N ILE A 45 0.93 -7.59 22.56
CA ILE A 45 -0.23 -8.16 21.84
C ILE A 45 -1.36 -8.62 22.80
N GLY A 46 -0.99 -9.11 24.00
CA GLY A 46 -1.92 -9.51 25.05
C GLY A 46 -2.64 -8.36 25.77
N ASP A 47 -2.31 -7.11 25.49
CA ASP A 47 -2.99 -5.93 26.03
C ASP A 47 -4.30 -5.66 25.31
N SER A 48 -4.41 -6.11 24.07
CA SER A 48 -5.68 -6.13 23.33
C SER A 48 -6.70 -7.13 23.91
N ILE A 49 -6.29 -7.87 24.94
CA ILE A 49 -6.97 -9.03 25.53
C ILE A 49 -7.24 -8.83 27.04
N TYR A 50 -6.37 -8.11 27.75
CA TYR A 50 -6.46 -7.90 29.20
C TYR A 50 -5.96 -6.50 29.58
N SER A 51 -6.75 -5.73 30.34
CA SER A 51 -6.46 -4.33 30.70
C SER A 51 -5.69 -4.15 32.03
N GLY A 52 -5.19 -5.23 32.64
CA GLY A 52 -4.50 -5.20 33.93
C GLY A 52 -2.96 -5.23 33.82
N SER A 53 -2.30 -5.41 34.96
CA SER A 53 -0.84 -5.52 35.01
C SER A 53 -0.32 -6.77 34.30
N SER A 54 0.93 -6.69 33.86
CA SER A 54 1.57 -7.77 33.13
C SER A 54 1.52 -9.11 33.85
N GLN A 55 1.10 -10.13 33.12
CA GLN A 55 1.13 -11.52 33.58
C GLN A 55 1.16 -12.50 32.40
N THR A 56 1.53 -13.74 32.70
CA THR A 56 1.42 -14.87 31.75
C THR A 56 0.15 -15.65 32.02
N ILE A 57 -0.67 -15.86 30.99
CA ILE A 57 -1.88 -16.66 31.06
C ILE A 57 -1.74 -17.96 30.25
N GLU A 58 -2.48 -18.99 30.66
CA GLU A 58 -2.61 -20.21 29.87
C GLU A 58 -3.40 -19.93 28.58
N ALA A 59 -2.89 -20.45 27.47
CA ALA A 59 -3.53 -20.36 26.16
C ALA A 59 -3.45 -21.70 25.42
N TRP A 60 -4.21 -21.81 24.34
CA TRP A 60 -4.27 -22.98 23.48
C TRP A 60 -4.17 -22.55 22.03
N GLY A 61 -3.27 -23.17 21.29
CA GLY A 61 -3.14 -23.01 19.84
C GLY A 61 -3.84 -24.15 19.12
N LEU A 62 -4.83 -23.83 18.29
CA LEU A 62 -5.39 -24.74 17.30
C LEU A 62 -4.60 -24.61 16.00
N LEU A 63 -3.78 -25.61 15.69
CA LEU A 63 -3.09 -25.72 14.41
C LEU A 63 -4.06 -26.29 13.37
N LEU A 64 -4.50 -25.45 12.44
CA LEU A 64 -5.45 -25.79 11.39
C LEU A 64 -4.82 -26.74 10.37
N GLU A 65 -3.53 -26.56 10.02
CA GLU A 65 -2.86 -27.35 9.00
C GLU A 65 -1.34 -27.52 9.23
N LYS A 66 -0.79 -28.68 8.85
CA LYS A 66 0.60 -29.08 9.14
C LYS A 66 1.59 -28.87 7.99
N ASP A 67 1.17 -29.00 6.73
CA ASP A 67 2.13 -29.28 5.67
C ASP A 67 2.69 -28.00 5.03
N LYS A 68 4.02 -27.98 4.83
CA LYS A 68 4.68 -26.98 3.98
C LYS A 68 4.49 -27.43 2.53
N LEU A 69 3.45 -26.91 1.89
CA LEU A 69 3.26 -27.06 0.45
C LEU A 69 4.15 -26.05 -0.30
N GLU A 70 4.65 -26.47 -1.46
CA GLU A 70 5.35 -25.57 -2.38
C GLU A 70 4.37 -24.51 -2.90
N MET A 71 4.78 -23.24 -2.86
CA MET A 71 3.93 -22.13 -3.27
C MET A 71 3.53 -22.24 -4.74
N PHE A 72 2.32 -21.76 -5.05
CA PHE A 72 1.74 -21.69 -6.41
C PHE A 72 1.38 -23.02 -7.08
N THR A 73 1.57 -24.16 -6.39
CA THR A 73 1.03 -25.46 -6.80
C THR A 73 -0.50 -25.52 -6.66
N SER A 74 -1.15 -26.46 -7.36
CA SER A 74 -2.60 -26.71 -7.26
C SER A 74 -3.04 -27.00 -5.82
N GLU A 75 -2.27 -27.81 -5.12
CA GLU A 75 -2.47 -28.22 -3.75
C GLU A 75 -2.35 -27.02 -2.81
N TRP A 76 -1.36 -26.15 -3.05
CA TRP A 76 -1.20 -24.91 -2.29
C TRP A 76 -2.38 -23.94 -2.49
N ARG A 77 -2.93 -23.85 -3.71
CA ARG A 77 -4.12 -23.02 -3.97
C ARG A 77 -5.36 -23.55 -3.25
N GLN A 78 -5.63 -24.86 -3.35
CA GLN A 78 -6.73 -25.52 -2.63
C GLN A 78 -6.60 -25.36 -1.11
N GLN A 79 -5.38 -25.49 -0.60
CA GLN A 79 -5.08 -25.25 0.82
C GLN A 79 -5.42 -23.82 1.24
N THR A 80 -5.05 -22.84 0.41
CA THR A 80 -5.30 -21.42 0.70
C THR A 80 -6.80 -21.11 0.74
N VAL A 81 -7.59 -21.67 -0.20
CA VAL A 81 -9.06 -21.56 -0.21
C VAL A 81 -9.64 -22.16 1.07
N ARG A 82 -9.29 -23.40 1.40
CA ARG A 82 -9.80 -24.07 2.60
C ARG A 82 -9.48 -23.30 3.88
N LEU A 83 -8.25 -22.79 3.99
CA LEU A 83 -7.84 -22.01 5.15
C LEU A 83 -8.66 -20.71 5.24
N HIS A 84 -8.96 -20.06 4.11
CA HIS A 84 -9.84 -18.90 4.06
C HIS A 84 -11.27 -19.20 4.53
N GLU A 85 -11.88 -20.28 4.04
CA GLU A 85 -13.23 -20.71 4.45
C GLU A 85 -13.31 -21.01 5.96
N ILE A 86 -12.27 -21.64 6.52
CA ILE A 86 -12.17 -21.87 7.97
C ILE A 86 -12.14 -20.53 8.71
N TRP A 87 -11.37 -19.58 8.20
CA TRP A 87 -11.24 -18.24 8.78
C TRP A 87 -12.56 -17.45 8.71
N GLU A 88 -13.29 -17.49 7.60
CA GLU A 88 -14.63 -16.88 7.49
C GLU A 88 -15.63 -17.53 8.45
N THR A 89 -15.60 -18.86 8.55
CA THR A 89 -16.44 -19.61 9.49
C THR A 89 -16.15 -19.19 10.93
N LEU A 90 -14.87 -19.05 11.30
CA LEU A 90 -14.46 -18.56 12.61
C LEU A 90 -14.93 -17.13 12.86
N ASP A 91 -14.85 -16.24 11.87
CA ASP A 91 -15.35 -14.86 12.00
C ASP A 91 -16.86 -14.80 12.25
N GLN A 92 -17.64 -15.73 11.68
CA GLN A 92 -19.08 -15.83 11.90
C GLN A 92 -19.45 -16.43 13.27
N ILE A 93 -18.61 -17.34 13.80
CA ILE A 93 -18.82 -17.98 15.10
C ILE A 93 -18.49 -17.04 16.25
N MET A 94 -17.53 -16.14 16.05
CA MET A 94 -17.05 -15.23 17.08
C MET A 94 -18.05 -14.11 17.34
N GLU A 95 -18.03 -13.56 18.56
CA GLU A 95 -18.94 -12.48 18.94
C GLU A 95 -18.69 -11.22 18.07
N PRO A 96 -19.72 -10.41 17.75
CA PRO A 96 -19.57 -9.26 16.85
C PRO A 96 -18.55 -8.21 17.31
N ASP A 97 -18.24 -8.17 18.60
CA ASP A 97 -17.24 -7.26 19.16
C ASP A 97 -15.82 -7.83 19.13
N LEU A 98 -15.64 -9.10 18.76
CA LEU A 98 -14.34 -9.76 18.65
C LEU A 98 -13.82 -9.70 17.20
N ILE A 99 -12.60 -9.23 17.03
CA ILE A 99 -11.99 -9.02 15.72
C ILE A 99 -10.73 -9.87 15.60
N ARG A 100 -10.58 -10.54 14.45
CA ARG A 100 -9.39 -11.32 14.15
C ARG A 100 -8.17 -10.42 13.96
N PHE A 101 -7.16 -10.67 14.78
CA PHE A 101 -5.87 -9.99 14.78
C PHE A 101 -4.74 -11.00 14.59
N LYS A 102 -3.87 -10.74 13.61
CA LYS A 102 -2.74 -11.61 13.26
C LYS A 102 -1.47 -11.08 13.90
N THR A 103 -0.69 -11.96 14.52
CA THR A 103 0.51 -11.56 15.27
C THR A 103 1.45 -12.73 15.53
N ASP A 104 2.64 -12.45 16.05
CA ASP A 104 3.66 -13.46 16.33
C ASP A 104 3.36 -14.18 17.67
N TRP A 105 3.54 -15.49 17.68
CA TRP A 105 3.25 -16.36 18.82
C TRP A 105 4.37 -17.39 19.04
N TRP A 106 4.73 -17.60 20.30
CA TRP A 106 5.75 -18.56 20.71
C TRP A 106 5.10 -19.78 21.37
N PRO A 107 5.16 -20.97 20.74
CA PRO A 107 4.73 -22.20 21.39
C PRO A 107 5.60 -22.50 22.63
N LYS A 108 5.09 -23.30 23.57
CA LYS A 108 5.71 -23.65 24.87
C LYS A 108 7.16 -24.18 24.81
N LYS A 109 7.69 -24.49 23.63
CA LYS A 109 9.07 -24.99 23.40
C LYS A 109 9.99 -23.96 22.72
N ALA A 110 9.50 -22.77 22.38
CA ALA A 110 10.27 -21.71 21.74
C ALA A 110 10.81 -20.74 22.79
N ASP A 111 12.08 -20.39 22.69
CA ASP A 111 12.74 -19.43 23.58
C ASP A 111 12.51 -18.01 23.03
N PRO A 112 11.75 -17.13 23.71
CA PRO A 112 11.39 -15.82 23.19
C PRO A 112 12.57 -14.84 23.06
N ILE A 113 13.75 -15.20 23.57
CA ILE A 113 14.90 -14.29 23.71
C ILE A 113 15.84 -14.35 22.48
N VAL A 114 15.73 -15.35 21.60
CA VAL A 114 16.65 -15.49 20.46
C VAL A 114 16.02 -14.94 19.18
N GLY A 115 16.64 -13.88 18.63
CA GLY A 115 16.21 -13.20 17.42
C GLY A 115 15.77 -14.14 16.30
N GLU A 116 14.62 -13.81 15.72
CA GLU A 116 13.97 -14.37 14.53
C GLU A 116 13.70 -15.89 14.46
N ASN A 117 14.27 -16.71 15.35
CA ASN A 117 14.17 -18.16 15.29
C ASN A 117 13.10 -18.70 16.25
N GLY A 118 11.92 -19.05 15.72
CA GLY A 118 10.96 -19.93 16.39
C GLY A 118 9.59 -19.34 16.75
N TYR A 119 9.32 -18.09 16.38
CA TYR A 119 7.95 -17.56 16.44
C TYR A 119 7.13 -18.04 15.24
N GLU A 120 5.85 -18.32 15.45
CA GLU A 120 4.88 -18.64 14.41
C GLU A 120 3.86 -17.51 14.30
N GLN A 121 3.44 -17.15 13.08
CA GLN A 121 2.31 -16.24 12.92
C GLN A 121 1.01 -16.96 13.30
N ALA A 122 0.27 -16.39 14.24
CA ALA A 122 -1.00 -16.90 14.71
C ALA A 122 -2.08 -15.80 14.71
N ASN A 123 -3.33 -16.23 14.65
CA ASN A 123 -4.50 -15.36 14.81
C ASN A 123 -5.02 -15.43 16.24
N PHE A 124 -5.47 -14.28 16.73
CA PHE A 124 -6.17 -14.07 17.98
C PHE A 124 -7.49 -13.37 17.67
N TYR A 125 -8.50 -13.57 18.51
CA TYR A 125 -9.70 -12.74 18.49
C TYR A 125 -9.64 -11.79 19.68
N VAL A 126 -9.66 -10.48 19.40
CA VAL A 126 -9.49 -9.42 20.40
C VAL A 126 -10.71 -8.53 20.44
N SER A 127 -11.08 -8.02 21.61
CA SER A 127 -12.24 -7.14 21.69
C SER A 127 -11.96 -5.79 21.04
N SER A 128 -12.84 -5.41 20.14
CA SER A 128 -12.91 -4.12 19.46
C SER A 128 -13.18 -2.96 20.40
N SER A 129 -13.70 -3.22 21.61
CA SER A 129 -13.86 -2.22 22.66
C SER A 129 -12.50 -1.77 23.21
N LEU A 130 -11.54 -2.68 23.30
CA LEU A 130 -10.17 -2.41 23.74
C LEU A 130 -9.30 -1.85 22.61
N ASN A 131 -9.69 -2.08 21.35
CA ASN A 131 -8.95 -1.63 20.18
C ASN A 131 -9.89 -1.07 19.10
N PRO A 132 -10.46 0.14 19.29
CA PRO A 132 -11.43 0.71 18.35
C PRO A 132 -10.90 0.83 16.92
N GLN A 133 -9.59 1.03 16.77
CA GLN A 133 -8.88 1.05 15.49
C GLN A 133 -9.00 -0.25 14.68
N LEU A 134 -9.31 -1.38 15.33
CA LEU A 134 -9.47 -2.66 14.65
C LEU A 134 -10.86 -2.85 14.03
N LYS A 135 -11.86 -2.04 14.41
CA LYS A 135 -13.24 -2.11 13.87
C LYS A 135 -13.33 -1.87 12.37
N ASN A 136 -12.34 -1.19 11.81
CA ASN A 136 -12.26 -0.86 10.40
C ASN A 136 -11.16 -1.66 9.69
N LEU A 137 -10.77 -2.82 10.22
CA LEU A 137 -9.72 -3.63 9.61
C LEU A 137 -10.14 -4.09 8.22
N PHE A 138 -9.22 -3.88 7.28
CA PHE A 138 -9.38 -4.27 5.89
C PHE A 138 -9.46 -5.80 5.73
N ASP A 139 -10.39 -6.25 4.89
CA ASP A 139 -10.61 -7.61 4.47
C ASP A 139 -9.55 -8.08 3.46
N THR A 140 -9.37 -9.40 3.36
CA THR A 140 -8.56 -10.01 2.31
C THR A 140 -9.53 -10.60 1.27
N PRO A 141 -9.35 -10.34 -0.03
CA PRO A 141 -10.18 -10.99 -1.04
C PRO A 141 -10.08 -12.52 -0.92
N HIS A 142 -11.20 -13.21 -1.11
CA HIS A 142 -11.20 -14.67 -1.17
C HIS A 142 -10.29 -15.13 -2.32
N PRO A 143 -9.48 -16.20 -2.17
CA PRO A 143 -8.52 -16.62 -3.20
C PRO A 143 -9.15 -16.80 -4.59
N ASP A 144 -10.35 -17.39 -4.67
CA ASP A 144 -11.07 -17.60 -5.93
C ASP A 144 -11.56 -16.32 -6.63
N ILE A 145 -11.55 -15.17 -5.95
CA ILE A 145 -11.95 -13.88 -6.53
C ILE A 145 -10.76 -12.92 -6.64
N GLU A 146 -9.54 -13.34 -6.24
CA GLU A 146 -8.34 -12.50 -6.35
C GLU A 146 -8.06 -12.08 -7.80
N ASP A 147 -8.42 -12.94 -8.75
CA ASP A 147 -8.26 -12.68 -10.18
C ASP A 147 -9.41 -11.85 -10.80
N ASP A 148 -10.53 -11.65 -10.08
CA ASP A 148 -11.65 -10.79 -10.54
C ASP A 148 -11.49 -9.36 -9.98
N ILE A 149 -10.46 -8.66 -10.47
CA ILE A 149 -10.10 -7.32 -10.02
C ILE A 149 -11.25 -6.32 -10.17
N ILE A 150 -12.12 -6.50 -11.19
CA ILE A 150 -13.29 -5.66 -11.43
C ILE A 150 -14.32 -5.83 -10.30
N LYS A 151 -14.59 -7.06 -9.87
CA LYS A 151 -15.47 -7.32 -8.73
C LYS A 151 -14.89 -6.74 -7.44
N LEU A 152 -13.61 -6.97 -7.18
CA LEU A 152 -12.94 -6.42 -5.99
C LEU A 152 -13.03 -4.91 -5.95
N TRP A 153 -12.75 -4.24 -7.07
CA TRP A 153 -12.87 -2.81 -7.21
C TRP A 153 -14.30 -2.31 -6.94
N ARG A 154 -15.32 -2.97 -7.48
CA ARG A 154 -16.73 -2.58 -7.26
C ARG A 154 -17.12 -2.69 -5.79
N GLN A 155 -16.67 -3.74 -5.10
CA GLN A 155 -16.94 -3.93 -3.68
C GLN A 155 -16.21 -2.91 -2.80
N GLN A 156 -14.96 -2.55 -3.17
CA GLN A 156 -14.21 -1.46 -2.53
C GLN A 156 -14.96 -0.13 -2.69
N LEU A 157 -15.32 0.20 -3.93
CA LEU A 157 -15.93 1.47 -4.31
C LEU A 157 -17.32 1.66 -3.69
N SER A 158 -18.10 0.58 -3.57
CA SER A 158 -19.42 0.60 -2.93
C SER A 158 -19.35 0.63 -1.39
N GLY A 159 -18.18 0.35 -0.82
CA GLY A 159 -17.99 0.13 0.61
C GLY A 159 -18.57 -1.19 1.12
N GLU A 160 -19.00 -2.10 0.23
CA GLU A 160 -19.43 -3.47 0.58
C GLU A 160 -18.32 -4.24 1.28
N LYS A 161 -17.07 -4.05 0.80
CA LYS A 161 -15.85 -4.57 1.40
C LYS A 161 -14.81 -3.46 1.45
N LYS A 162 -13.93 -3.49 2.43
CA LYS A 162 -12.74 -2.64 2.49
C LYS A 162 -11.53 -3.54 2.39
N TYR A 163 -10.91 -3.67 1.23
CA TYR A 163 -9.74 -4.48 1.02
C TYR A 163 -8.46 -3.79 1.47
N GLU A 164 -7.46 -4.59 1.86
CA GLU A 164 -6.18 -4.07 2.31
C GLU A 164 -5.46 -3.38 1.14
N THR A 165 -5.05 -2.13 1.35
CA THR A 165 -4.54 -1.26 0.28
C THR A 165 -3.32 -1.85 -0.43
N CYS A 166 -2.37 -2.46 0.28
CA CYS A 166 -1.19 -3.05 -0.36
C CYS A 166 -1.58 -4.26 -1.24
N ARG A 167 -2.53 -5.10 -0.79
CA ARG A 167 -3.04 -6.23 -1.57
C ARG A 167 -3.80 -5.74 -2.78
N PHE A 168 -4.68 -4.76 -2.62
CA PHE A 168 -5.42 -4.18 -3.74
C PHE A 168 -4.48 -3.59 -4.79
N ILE A 169 -3.46 -2.84 -4.35
CA ILE A 169 -2.38 -2.33 -5.21
C ILE A 169 -1.64 -3.48 -5.91
N SER A 170 -1.34 -4.58 -5.20
CA SER A 170 -0.64 -5.73 -5.78
C SER A 170 -1.42 -6.46 -6.87
N LEU A 171 -2.75 -6.33 -6.90
CA LEU A 171 -3.60 -6.92 -7.92
C LEU A 171 -3.82 -5.95 -9.08
N ILE A 172 -4.05 -4.67 -8.79
CA ILE A 172 -4.34 -3.66 -9.82
C ILE A 172 -3.12 -3.29 -10.68
N LYS A 173 -1.90 -3.44 -10.14
CA LYS A 173 -0.66 -3.15 -10.88
C LYS A 173 -0.50 -3.96 -12.18
N ASP A 174 -1.10 -5.15 -12.22
CA ASP A 174 -1.00 -6.10 -13.33
C ASP A 174 -2.22 -6.01 -14.27
N SER A 175 -3.14 -5.07 -14.01
CA SER A 175 -4.34 -4.87 -14.83
C SER A 175 -3.98 -4.26 -16.19
N SER A 176 -4.63 -4.78 -17.23
CA SER A 176 -4.66 -4.20 -18.57
C SER A 176 -5.48 -2.91 -18.61
N PHE A 177 -5.31 -2.13 -19.69
CA PHE A 177 -6.15 -0.95 -19.90
C PHE A 177 -7.64 -1.29 -19.95
N ASP A 178 -8.03 -2.41 -20.56
CA ASP A 178 -9.44 -2.80 -20.68
C ASP A 178 -10.05 -3.12 -19.30
N GLU A 179 -9.32 -3.81 -18.44
CA GLU A 179 -9.72 -4.06 -17.04
C GLU A 179 -9.83 -2.74 -16.26
N CYS A 180 -8.85 -1.85 -16.40
CA CYS A 180 -8.91 -0.53 -15.78
C CYS A 180 -10.08 0.31 -16.29
N ASN A 181 -10.34 0.29 -17.58
CA ASN A 181 -11.48 0.96 -18.19
C ASN A 181 -12.78 0.43 -17.57
N ASP A 182 -12.93 -0.88 -17.42
CA ASP A 182 -14.11 -1.49 -16.79
C ASP A 182 -14.25 -1.22 -15.29
N MET A 183 -13.13 -1.10 -14.57
CA MET A 183 -13.11 -0.67 -13.18
C MET A 183 -13.59 0.79 -13.05
N PHE A 184 -13.02 1.69 -13.84
CA PHE A 184 -13.15 3.13 -13.60
C PHE A 184 -14.32 3.78 -14.35
N LYS A 185 -14.91 3.16 -15.38
CA LYS A 185 -15.95 3.78 -16.24
C LYS A 185 -17.18 4.38 -15.54
N ASN A 186 -17.44 4.03 -14.29
CA ASN A 186 -18.57 4.56 -13.52
C ASN A 186 -18.19 5.70 -12.57
N LEU A 187 -16.93 6.17 -12.59
CA LEU A 187 -16.49 7.27 -11.74
C LEU A 187 -17.07 8.63 -12.21
N PRO A 188 -17.21 9.61 -11.32
CA PRO A 188 -17.55 10.98 -11.73
C PRO A 188 -16.47 11.57 -12.64
N LYS A 189 -16.87 12.32 -13.68
CA LYS A 189 -15.95 13.00 -14.63
C LYS A 189 -14.88 12.08 -15.22
N VAL A 190 -15.27 10.85 -15.57
CA VAL A 190 -14.31 9.80 -15.92
C VAL A 190 -13.71 9.94 -17.32
N GLU A 191 -14.35 10.64 -18.25
CA GLU A 191 -13.89 10.70 -19.64
C GLU A 191 -12.48 11.29 -19.79
N PRO A 192 -12.16 12.46 -19.21
CA PRO A 192 -10.79 12.98 -19.20
C PRO A 192 -9.80 12.07 -18.47
N PHE A 193 -10.25 11.38 -17.42
CA PHE A 193 -9.41 10.45 -16.66
C PHE A 193 -9.04 9.21 -17.50
N LEU A 194 -10.02 8.55 -18.12
CA LEU A 194 -9.79 7.39 -18.99
C LEU A 194 -8.96 7.74 -20.20
N ALA A 195 -9.12 8.94 -20.77
CA ALA A 195 -8.27 9.42 -21.85
C ALA A 195 -6.79 9.51 -21.43
N LYS A 196 -6.50 10.07 -20.24
CA LYS A 196 -5.13 10.11 -19.70
C LYS A 196 -4.59 8.72 -19.37
N LEU A 197 -5.43 7.85 -18.81
CA LEU A 197 -5.06 6.48 -18.51
C LEU A 197 -4.69 5.72 -19.79
N LYS A 198 -5.48 5.87 -20.85
CA LYS A 198 -5.18 5.28 -22.16
C LYS A 198 -3.83 5.76 -22.70
N THR A 199 -3.61 7.08 -22.71
CA THR A 199 -2.34 7.67 -23.14
C THR A 199 -1.16 7.12 -22.34
N PHE A 200 -1.31 6.95 -21.02
CA PHE A 200 -0.28 6.35 -20.17
C PHE A 200 0.04 4.91 -20.57
N TYR A 201 -0.97 4.05 -20.78
CA TYR A 201 -0.75 2.67 -21.26
C TYR A 201 -0.10 2.62 -22.66
N GLU A 202 -0.40 3.58 -23.52
CA GLU A 202 0.24 3.72 -24.83
C GLU A 202 1.70 4.17 -24.71
N ASP A 203 2.05 4.97 -23.70
CA ASP A 203 3.37 5.56 -23.52
C ASP A 203 4.34 4.72 -22.68
N MET A 204 3.83 3.71 -21.97
CA MET A 204 4.60 2.92 -21.02
C MET A 204 5.12 1.59 -21.56
N ALA A 205 6.20 1.11 -20.95
CA ALA A 205 6.71 -0.25 -21.04
C ALA A 205 6.95 -0.80 -19.64
N TYR A 206 6.97 -2.12 -19.52
CA TYR A 206 7.40 -2.79 -18.30
C TYR A 206 8.92 -2.91 -18.29
N GLU A 207 9.55 -2.66 -17.14
CA GLU A 207 10.98 -2.92 -16.98
C GLU A 207 11.23 -4.43 -16.93
N ASP A 208 12.09 -4.94 -17.81
CA ASP A 208 12.47 -6.36 -17.84
C ASP A 208 13.32 -6.70 -16.61
N GLY A 209 12.70 -7.24 -15.57
CA GLY A 209 13.39 -7.67 -14.37
C GLY A 209 12.44 -7.80 -13.19
N TYR A 210 12.46 -8.94 -12.51
CA TYR A 210 11.65 -9.16 -11.32
C TYR A 210 11.84 -8.03 -10.29
N LEU A 211 10.70 -7.47 -9.90
CA LEU A 211 10.38 -6.45 -8.88
C LEU A 211 11.03 -6.61 -7.48
N LEU A 212 12.02 -7.48 -7.30
CA LEU A 212 12.68 -7.75 -6.02
C LEU A 212 14.17 -8.04 -6.23
N LYS A 213 14.99 -7.01 -6.51
CA LYS A 213 16.42 -7.09 -6.15
C LYS A 213 16.55 -6.75 -4.66
N LYS A 214 17.22 -7.66 -3.94
CA LYS A 214 17.30 -7.75 -2.48
C LYS A 214 18.33 -6.78 -1.86
N GLU A 215 18.44 -5.56 -2.37
CA GLU A 215 19.38 -4.57 -1.82
C GLU A 215 18.74 -3.18 -1.76
N GLY A 216 18.31 -2.79 -0.55
CA GLY A 216 17.92 -1.43 -0.18
C GLY A 216 16.42 -1.13 -0.15
N ASP A 217 16.06 -0.05 0.54
CA ASP A 217 14.70 0.52 0.68
C ASP A 217 14.20 1.23 -0.60
N GLN A 218 14.73 0.88 -1.78
CA GLN A 218 14.32 1.51 -3.04
C GLN A 218 13.11 0.77 -3.61
N MET A 219 11.94 1.42 -3.59
CA MET A 219 10.80 0.96 -4.39
C MET A 219 11.13 1.19 -5.87
N PHE A 220 11.34 0.11 -6.62
CA PHE A 220 11.57 0.17 -8.07
C PHE A 220 10.26 0.47 -8.80
N GLY A 221 10.28 1.45 -9.69
CA GLY A 221 9.19 1.67 -10.63
C GLY A 221 9.23 0.59 -11.70
N TYR A 222 8.26 -0.32 -11.71
CA TYR A 222 8.18 -1.38 -12.72
C TYR A 222 7.64 -0.89 -14.08
N VAL A 223 7.20 0.37 -14.13
CA VAL A 223 6.74 1.05 -15.33
C VAL A 223 7.75 2.12 -15.73
N ILE A 224 8.24 2.02 -16.95
CA ILE A 224 9.16 2.96 -17.58
C ILE A 224 8.53 3.56 -18.84
N PRO A 225 8.92 4.77 -19.26
CA PRO A 225 8.50 5.27 -20.57
C PRO A 225 9.09 4.42 -21.70
N LYS A 226 8.35 4.25 -22.79
CA LYS A 226 8.90 3.62 -24.01
C LYS A 226 10.06 4.45 -24.57
N SER A 227 11.10 3.78 -25.06
CA SER A 227 12.28 4.43 -25.64
C SER A 227 11.98 5.30 -26.86
N GLU A 228 10.94 4.96 -27.63
CA GLU A 228 10.47 5.75 -28.78
C GLU A 228 9.89 7.12 -28.40
N ASN A 229 9.55 7.34 -27.12
CA ASN A 229 9.04 8.60 -26.60
C ASN A 229 10.16 9.58 -26.19
N GLN A 230 11.43 9.22 -26.35
CA GLN A 230 12.55 10.08 -25.94
C GLN A 230 12.51 11.44 -26.63
N ILE A 231 12.73 12.48 -25.83
CA ILE A 231 12.82 13.87 -26.29
C ILE A 231 14.25 14.40 -26.19
N SER A 232 14.55 15.46 -26.94
CA SER A 232 15.86 16.10 -26.98
C SER A 232 16.20 16.89 -25.70
N HIS A 233 17.48 17.20 -25.50
CA HIS A 233 17.97 18.06 -24.41
C HIS A 233 17.26 19.43 -24.37
N SER A 234 17.11 20.07 -25.53
CA SER A 234 16.45 21.37 -25.62
C SER A 234 14.98 21.32 -25.22
N GLU A 235 14.28 20.23 -25.57
CA GLU A 235 12.87 20.06 -25.23
C GLU A 235 12.68 19.81 -23.73
N VAL A 236 13.47 18.91 -23.13
CA VAL A 236 13.38 18.65 -21.69
C VAL A 236 13.78 19.87 -20.87
N GLU A 237 14.78 20.65 -21.28
CA GLU A 237 15.19 21.85 -20.57
C GLU A 237 14.05 22.86 -20.47
N VAL A 238 13.29 23.04 -21.56
CA VAL A 238 12.10 23.91 -21.58
C VAL A 238 11.02 23.38 -20.65
N LEU A 239 10.73 22.07 -20.69
CA LEU A 239 9.74 21.45 -19.82
C LEU A 239 10.10 21.59 -18.34
N VAL A 240 11.36 21.33 -17.98
CA VAL A 240 11.85 21.44 -16.59
C VAL A 240 11.78 22.89 -16.12
N LYS A 241 12.22 23.86 -16.93
CA LYS A 241 12.10 25.29 -16.60
C LYS A 241 10.64 25.69 -16.36
N ASN A 242 9.72 25.20 -17.19
CA ASN A 242 8.29 25.45 -17.03
C ASN A 242 7.76 24.82 -15.73
N ASP A 243 8.09 23.56 -15.43
CA ASP A 243 7.67 22.91 -14.20
C ASP A 243 8.18 23.64 -12.94
N ILE A 244 9.47 24.02 -12.92
CA ILE A 244 10.06 24.81 -11.83
C ILE A 244 9.34 26.16 -11.66
N SER A 245 9.02 26.85 -12.75
CA SER A 245 8.28 28.11 -12.72
C SER A 245 6.86 27.95 -12.15
N GLN A 246 6.16 26.88 -12.54
CA GLN A 246 4.85 26.56 -11.97
C GLN A 246 4.95 26.26 -10.47
N LYS A 247 5.94 25.48 -10.05
CA LYS A 247 6.22 25.17 -8.64
C LYS A 247 6.56 26.42 -7.82
N ALA A 248 7.36 27.33 -8.38
CA ALA A 248 7.64 28.63 -7.76
C ALA A 248 6.36 29.47 -7.59
N THR A 249 5.43 29.40 -8.54
CA THR A 249 4.13 30.07 -8.48
C THR A 249 3.23 29.44 -7.40
N LEU A 250 3.21 28.11 -7.25
CA LEU A 250 2.48 27.43 -6.17
C LEU A 250 2.96 27.87 -4.79
N LEU A 251 4.29 27.92 -4.57
CA LEU A 251 4.87 28.39 -3.32
C LEU A 251 4.50 29.85 -3.04
N LYS A 252 4.57 30.72 -4.06
CA LYS A 252 4.14 32.12 -3.96
C LYS A 252 2.67 32.24 -3.52
N ASN A 253 1.78 31.46 -4.13
CA ASN A 253 0.35 31.46 -3.81
C ASN A 253 0.07 30.98 -2.38
N LYS A 254 0.94 30.13 -1.82
CA LYS A 254 0.89 29.70 -0.40
C LYS A 254 1.68 30.60 0.54
N ARG A 255 2.06 31.80 0.09
CA ARG A 255 2.85 32.79 0.85
C ARG A 255 4.26 32.33 1.24
N ASN A 256 4.77 31.24 0.64
CA ASN A 256 6.17 30.83 0.78
C ASN A 256 7.04 31.59 -0.23
N LEU A 257 7.26 32.88 0.05
CA LEU A 257 8.01 33.79 -0.83
C LEU A 257 9.50 33.43 -0.93
N LYS A 258 10.08 32.84 0.14
CA LYS A 258 11.48 32.41 0.14
C LYS A 258 11.69 31.25 -0.84
N GLY A 259 10.88 30.20 -0.74
CA GLY A 259 10.95 29.06 -1.66
C GLY A 259 10.62 29.45 -3.11
N SER A 260 9.66 30.35 -3.32
CA SER A 260 9.38 30.89 -4.66
C SER A 260 10.57 31.64 -5.25
N LYS A 261 11.23 32.52 -4.49
CA LYS A 261 12.43 33.23 -4.94
C LYS A 261 13.60 32.29 -5.21
N PHE A 262 13.77 31.28 -4.36
CA PHE A 262 14.79 30.25 -4.53
C PHE A 262 14.63 29.51 -5.87
N LEU A 263 13.43 28.98 -6.17
CA LEU A 263 13.18 28.28 -7.43
C LEU A 263 13.33 29.16 -8.66
N ASN A 264 12.97 30.44 -8.58
CA ASN A 264 13.17 31.40 -9.67
C ASN A 264 14.64 31.75 -9.93
N GLY A 265 15.53 31.51 -8.96
CA GLY A 265 16.96 31.81 -9.05
C GLY A 265 17.84 30.58 -9.29
N ILE A 266 17.24 29.43 -9.62
CA ILE A 266 17.97 28.18 -9.78
C ILE A 266 18.78 28.16 -11.08
N MET A 267 19.97 27.56 -11.04
CA MET A 267 20.77 27.28 -12.24
C MET A 267 20.37 25.94 -12.84
N PHE A 268 20.56 25.73 -14.13
CA PHE A 268 20.22 24.47 -14.82
C PHE A 268 21.48 23.82 -15.38
N LYS A 269 21.60 22.52 -15.22
CA LYS A 269 22.65 21.67 -15.79
C LYS A 269 22.04 20.40 -16.37
N ILE A 270 22.53 19.96 -17.53
CA ILE A 270 22.00 18.79 -18.25
C ILE A 270 23.07 17.70 -18.27
N GLU A 271 22.70 16.47 -17.94
CA GLU A 271 23.56 15.27 -17.95
C GLU A 271 24.86 15.37 -17.13
N GLU A 272 24.91 16.30 -16.17
CA GLU A 272 25.94 16.33 -15.14
C GLU A 272 25.42 15.57 -13.91
N ASN A 273 26.00 14.40 -13.60
CA ASN A 273 25.68 13.72 -12.36
C ASN A 273 26.24 14.52 -11.18
N PRO A 274 25.41 14.92 -10.21
CA PRO A 274 25.90 15.58 -9.01
C PRO A 274 26.80 14.62 -8.21
N ASP A 275 27.79 15.15 -7.49
CA ASP A 275 28.59 14.37 -6.55
C ASP A 275 27.67 13.86 -5.42
N ASP A 276 27.58 12.52 -5.26
CA ASP A 276 26.74 11.85 -4.26
C ASP A 276 27.04 12.28 -2.82
N ASN A 277 28.18 12.93 -2.57
CA ASN A 277 28.56 13.48 -1.26
C ASN A 277 27.91 14.84 -0.92
N LEU A 278 27.23 15.47 -1.88
CA LEU A 278 26.51 16.73 -1.65
C LEU A 278 25.22 16.45 -0.87
N LYS A 279 25.27 16.65 0.45
CA LYS A 279 24.09 16.53 1.31
C LYS A 279 23.01 17.54 0.89
N ASN A 280 21.76 17.06 0.79
CA ASN A 280 20.53 17.83 0.58
C ASN A 280 20.32 18.86 1.70
N ALA A 281 21.05 19.97 1.71
CA ALA A 281 21.04 20.84 2.88
C ALA A 281 19.89 21.85 2.91
N TRP A 282 19.19 22.15 1.80
CA TRP A 282 18.17 23.22 1.77
C TRP A 282 16.94 23.07 0.83
N PRO A 283 16.96 22.32 -0.29
CA PRO A 283 15.80 22.27 -1.20
C PRO A 283 14.69 21.27 -0.80
N GLY A 284 14.96 20.36 0.17
CA GLY A 284 14.04 19.32 0.62
C GLY A 284 12.70 19.87 1.09
N ASP A 285 12.72 20.81 2.04
CA ASP A 285 11.51 21.37 2.67
C ASP A 285 10.58 22.06 1.65
N TYR A 286 11.14 22.70 0.63
CA TYR A 286 10.35 23.37 -0.42
C TYR A 286 9.70 22.36 -1.36
N MET A 287 10.43 21.33 -1.75
CA MET A 287 9.90 20.27 -2.61
C MET A 287 8.87 19.42 -1.86
N GLU A 288 9.07 19.15 -0.57
CA GLU A 288 8.07 18.52 0.31
C GLU A 288 6.82 19.39 0.41
N THR A 289 6.97 20.70 0.68
CA THR A 289 5.83 21.63 0.69
C THR A 289 5.08 21.63 -0.65
N ILE A 290 5.78 21.58 -1.78
CA ILE A 290 5.15 21.48 -3.11
C ILE A 290 4.37 20.17 -3.24
N ASN A 291 4.97 19.05 -2.85
CA ASN A 291 4.32 17.75 -2.90
C ASN A 291 3.07 17.71 -2.02
N ASP A 292 3.09 18.35 -0.86
CA ASP A 292 1.93 18.53 0.01
C ASP A 292 0.85 19.39 -0.67
N ILE A 293 1.22 20.49 -1.35
CA ILE A 293 0.27 21.33 -2.09
C ILE A 293 -0.40 20.53 -3.20
N LEU A 294 0.38 19.81 -4.00
CA LEU A 294 -0.13 18.99 -5.11
C LEU A 294 -1.05 17.89 -4.58
N SER A 295 -0.58 17.11 -3.59
CA SER A 295 -1.34 16.01 -2.99
C SER A 295 -2.60 16.48 -2.28
N SER A 296 -2.51 17.56 -1.49
CA SER A 296 -3.67 18.12 -0.78
C SER A 296 -4.70 18.70 -1.73
N SER A 297 -4.31 19.23 -2.89
CA SER A 297 -5.29 19.72 -3.86
C SER A 297 -6.14 18.63 -4.50
N ILE A 298 -5.55 17.45 -4.61
CA ILE A 298 -6.19 16.25 -5.13
C ILE A 298 -7.09 15.72 -3.98
N ARG A 299 -6.55 15.48 -2.78
CA ARG A 299 -7.26 14.88 -1.63
C ARG A 299 -8.34 15.76 -0.97
N ASN A 300 -8.08 17.04 -0.71
CA ASN A 300 -8.98 17.88 0.10
C ASN A 300 -10.22 18.39 -0.66
N ASN A 301 -10.22 18.29 -1.99
CA ASN A 301 -11.34 18.75 -2.80
C ASN A 301 -12.48 17.73 -2.90
N ASN A 302 -12.22 16.45 -2.62
CA ASN A 302 -13.19 15.36 -2.66
C ASN A 302 -13.16 14.59 -1.33
N LYS A 303 -14.08 14.92 -0.42
CA LYS A 303 -14.27 14.19 0.86
C LYS A 303 -15.00 12.85 0.69
N GLN A 304 -14.93 12.24 -0.50
CA GLN A 304 -15.63 11.02 -0.82
C GLN A 304 -14.63 9.85 -0.77
N ASP A 305 -14.98 8.80 -0.03
CA ASP A 305 -14.09 7.66 0.25
C ASP A 305 -13.50 7.04 -1.03
N TRP A 306 -14.28 6.98 -2.11
CA TRP A 306 -13.83 6.46 -3.40
C TRP A 306 -12.62 7.20 -3.99
N PHE A 307 -12.45 8.48 -3.67
CA PHE A 307 -11.38 9.28 -4.25
C PHE A 307 -10.01 8.84 -3.74
N TYR A 308 -9.95 8.45 -2.46
CA TYR A 308 -8.76 7.85 -1.89
C TYR A 308 -8.44 6.53 -2.60
N ASP A 309 -9.45 5.67 -2.80
CA ASP A 309 -9.28 4.39 -3.48
C ASP A 309 -8.78 4.56 -4.92
N VAL A 310 -9.30 5.54 -5.68
CA VAL A 310 -8.82 5.82 -7.04
C VAL A 310 -7.39 6.35 -7.05
N ASN A 311 -7.02 7.20 -6.09
CA ASN A 311 -5.65 7.70 -5.98
C ASN A 311 -4.65 6.58 -5.66
N GLU A 312 -4.98 5.70 -4.71
CA GLU A 312 -4.18 4.52 -4.37
C GLU A 312 -4.11 3.54 -5.55
N ALA A 313 -5.22 3.34 -6.28
CA ALA A 313 -5.27 2.56 -7.51
C ALA A 313 -4.32 3.12 -8.59
N CYS A 314 -4.34 4.43 -8.84
CA CYS A 314 -3.45 5.09 -9.79
C CYS A 314 -1.98 4.98 -9.38
N TYR A 315 -1.67 5.09 -8.08
CA TYR A 315 -0.33 4.82 -7.58
C TYR A 315 0.04 3.35 -7.76
N GLY A 316 -0.89 2.44 -7.51
CA GLY A 316 -0.70 1.01 -7.71
C GLY A 316 -0.44 0.63 -9.15
N ILE A 317 -1.02 1.33 -10.13
CA ILE A 317 -0.81 1.13 -11.58
C ILE A 317 0.52 1.70 -12.08
N ALA A 318 1.00 2.80 -11.49
CA ALA A 318 2.14 3.54 -12.01
C ALA A 318 3.42 3.43 -11.17
N ALA A 319 3.31 3.07 -9.89
CA ALA A 319 4.35 3.19 -8.85
C ALA A 319 5.10 4.53 -8.86
N ASN A 320 4.43 5.62 -9.25
CA ASN A 320 5.06 6.92 -9.49
C ASN A 320 4.08 8.07 -9.21
N PHE A 321 4.39 8.90 -8.21
CA PHE A 321 3.54 10.02 -7.81
C PHE A 321 3.32 11.07 -8.91
N THR A 322 4.30 11.30 -9.79
CA THR A 322 4.14 12.21 -10.93
C THR A 322 3.04 11.73 -11.86
N ILE A 323 3.04 10.43 -12.16
CA ILE A 323 2.05 9.80 -13.05
C ILE A 323 0.69 9.75 -12.33
N THR A 324 0.66 9.39 -11.04
CA THR A 324 -0.56 9.45 -10.22
C THR A 324 -1.19 10.84 -10.27
N ASN A 325 -0.40 11.91 -10.09
CA ASN A 325 -0.88 13.28 -10.16
C ASN A 325 -1.38 13.65 -11.57
N TYR A 326 -0.71 13.20 -12.62
CA TYR A 326 -1.17 13.37 -14.00
C TYR A 326 -2.53 12.71 -14.24
N LEU A 327 -2.69 11.44 -13.86
CA LEU A 327 -3.96 10.71 -13.99
C LEU A 327 -5.08 11.41 -13.19
N MET A 328 -4.79 11.81 -11.95
CA MET A 328 -5.77 12.43 -11.05
C MET A 328 -6.01 13.93 -11.32
N SER A 329 -5.26 14.54 -12.24
CA SER A 329 -5.28 16.00 -12.46
C SER A 329 -6.64 16.57 -12.86
N GLY A 330 -7.49 15.79 -13.54
CA GLY A 330 -8.86 16.19 -13.90
C GLY A 330 -9.77 16.47 -12.69
N TYR A 331 -9.37 16.01 -11.51
CA TYR A 331 -10.05 16.25 -10.25
C TYR A 331 -9.45 17.40 -9.43
N SER A 332 -8.27 17.90 -9.81
CA SER A 332 -7.64 19.03 -9.13
C SER A 332 -8.30 20.35 -9.52
N ARG A 333 -8.30 21.29 -8.56
CA ARG A 333 -8.66 22.70 -8.80
C ARG A 333 -7.44 23.61 -8.87
N LEU A 334 -6.23 23.07 -8.79
CA LEU A 334 -5.02 23.87 -8.93
C LEU A 334 -4.91 24.37 -10.36
N LYS A 335 -4.47 25.63 -10.48
CA LYS A 335 -3.90 26.15 -11.72
C LYS A 335 -2.45 25.66 -11.81
N TYR A 336 -2.30 24.39 -12.14
CA TYR A 336 -1.03 23.70 -12.36
C TYR A 336 -1.22 22.73 -13.51
N ASP A 337 -0.34 22.81 -14.50
CA ASP A 337 -0.33 21.94 -15.66
C ASP A 337 0.44 20.66 -15.32
N PHE A 338 -0.31 19.61 -15.02
CA PHE A 338 0.18 18.28 -14.70
C PHE A 338 0.71 17.52 -15.93
N ASP A 339 0.46 18.01 -17.16
CA ASP A 339 0.96 17.36 -18.36
C ASP A 339 2.46 17.62 -18.54
N ILE A 340 2.98 18.76 -18.08
CA ILE A 340 4.43 19.07 -18.14
C ILE A 340 5.28 18.03 -17.39
N PRO A 341 5.07 17.74 -16.10
CA PRO A 341 5.88 16.74 -15.41
C PRO A 341 5.65 15.32 -15.96
N TYR A 342 4.47 15.02 -16.52
CA TYR A 342 4.23 13.78 -17.26
C TYR A 342 5.08 13.70 -18.54
N LEU A 343 5.17 14.78 -19.32
CA LEU A 343 5.97 14.82 -20.54
C LEU A 343 7.48 14.68 -20.26
N ILE A 344 7.96 15.21 -19.12
CA ILE A 344 9.34 14.98 -18.65
C ILE A 344 9.55 13.49 -18.40
N TRP A 345 8.65 12.83 -17.65
CA TRP A 345 8.72 11.40 -17.39
C TRP A 345 8.64 10.58 -18.69
N LYS A 346 7.64 10.85 -19.54
CA LYS A 346 7.43 10.22 -20.85
C LYS A 346 8.68 10.31 -21.72
N GLY A 347 9.37 11.44 -21.66
CA GLY A 347 10.60 11.68 -22.42
C GLY A 347 11.83 10.88 -21.95
N GLY A 348 11.73 10.11 -20.86
CA GLY A 348 12.86 9.40 -20.27
C GLY A 348 13.77 10.29 -19.43
N TRP A 349 13.22 11.35 -18.83
CA TRP A 349 13.99 12.33 -18.06
C TRP A 349 13.51 12.43 -16.61
N GLU A 350 14.41 12.88 -15.75
CA GLU A 350 14.12 13.34 -14.41
C GLU A 350 14.94 14.59 -14.09
N TYR A 351 14.66 15.23 -12.97
CA TYR A 351 15.55 16.27 -12.47
C TYR A 351 15.64 16.24 -10.95
N LYS A 352 16.78 16.70 -10.43
CA LYS A 352 17.08 16.81 -9.00
C LYS A 352 17.59 18.20 -8.71
N ILE A 353 17.17 18.77 -7.58
CA ILE A 353 17.64 20.08 -7.12
C ILE A 353 18.62 19.85 -5.98
N ILE A 354 19.87 20.27 -6.16
CA ILE A 354 20.91 20.21 -5.13
C ILE A 354 21.49 21.61 -5.00
N ASP A 355 21.55 22.10 -3.76
CA ASP A 355 21.87 23.48 -3.41
C ASP A 355 21.04 24.49 -4.22
N ASN A 356 21.64 25.15 -5.22
CA ASN A 356 20.98 26.13 -6.09
C ASN A 356 20.95 25.69 -7.57
N THR A 357 21.14 24.40 -7.84
CA THR A 357 21.26 23.87 -9.20
C THR A 357 20.26 22.74 -9.44
N CYS A 358 19.53 22.84 -10.54
CA CYS A 358 18.64 21.82 -11.08
C CYS A 358 19.42 20.98 -12.11
N TYR A 359 19.70 19.74 -11.75
CA TYR A 359 20.34 18.75 -12.61
C TYR A 359 19.25 17.98 -13.36
N ILE A 360 19.27 18.06 -14.69
CA ILE A 360 18.36 17.36 -15.60
C ILE A 360 19.07 16.11 -16.09
N LEU A 361 18.52 14.95 -15.76
CA LEU A 361 19.17 13.65 -15.91
C LEU A 361 18.31 12.73 -16.78
N ARG A 362 18.95 11.91 -17.59
CA ARG A 362 18.28 10.84 -18.32
C ARG A 362 18.07 9.64 -17.39
N LYS A 363 16.89 9.05 -17.44
CA LYS A 363 16.52 7.86 -16.65
C LYS A 363 17.09 6.58 -17.23
#